data_AF-A0A382VLS4-F1
#
_entry.id   AF-A0A382VLS4-F1
#
_cell.length_a   1.000
_cell.length_b   1.000
_cell.length_c   1.000
_cell.angle_alpha   90.00
_cell.angle_beta   90.00
_cell.angle_gamma   90.00
#
_symmetry.space_group_name_H-M   'P 1'
#
loop_
_entity.id
_entity.type
_entity.pdbx_description
1 polymer ?
#
loop_
_entity_poly.entity_id
_entity_poly.type
_entity_poly.pdbx_seq_one_letter_code
_entity_poly.pdbx_strand_id
1 'polypeptide(L)'
;MESLFTEENIKLFFILFGAGFITIFIMALTNKVVVFEDGGDLMITLGIIIAPIIGFLCLAFLEPSAPPPDYNMLSGSTAAIFVSAITVLTFIFCFVKTFTNSIASNGLAMGITIAIFRIISSFIIIFALLGFINRLTENNKSLGNAIIFIIIFTAIFGWVLKVLINGEKVARKRIETAQEAS
;
A
#
# COMPACT_ATOMS: atom_id res chain seq x y z
N MET A 1 35.80 4.73 -6.31
CA MET A 1 34.33 4.86 -6.24
C MET A 1 33.89 3.90 -5.15
N GLU A 2 33.60 4.39 -3.94
CA GLU A 2 33.12 3.54 -2.85
C GLU A 2 31.78 2.93 -3.25
N SER A 3 31.59 1.64 -3.00
CA SER A 3 30.31 0.98 -3.23
C SER A 3 29.28 1.57 -2.27
N LEU A 4 28.21 2.16 -2.79
CA LEU A 4 27.07 2.60 -1.97
C LEU A 4 26.39 1.42 -1.25
N PHE A 5 26.59 0.19 -1.71
CA PHE A 5 25.96 -1.03 -1.21
C PHE A 5 26.89 -1.83 -0.29
N THR A 6 27.63 -1.17 0.60
CA THR A 6 28.30 -1.85 1.72
C THR A 6 27.27 -2.33 2.74
N GLU A 7 27.60 -3.36 3.51
CA GLU A 7 26.74 -3.88 4.57
C GLU A 7 26.38 -2.79 5.60
N GLU A 8 27.32 -1.91 5.91
CA GLU A 8 27.12 -0.79 6.83
C GLU A 8 26.13 0.24 6.27
N ASN A 9 26.25 0.61 5.00
CA ASN A 9 25.32 1.53 4.34
C ASN A 9 23.91 0.94 4.25
N ILE A 10 23.79 -0.37 3.99
CA ILE A 10 22.50 -1.07 3.98
C ILE A 10 21.87 -1.05 5.38
N LYS A 11 22.64 -1.34 6.44
CA LYS A 11 22.16 -1.25 7.83
C LYS A 11 21.69 0.15 8.17
N LEU A 12 22.50 1.17 7.85
CA LEU A 12 22.14 2.56 8.09
C LEU A 12 20.87 2.95 7.34
N PHE A 13 20.73 2.52 6.08
CA PHE A 13 19.53 2.75 5.28
C PHE A 13 18.29 2.17 5.95
N PHE A 14 18.33 0.90 6.40
CA PHE A 14 17.21 0.28 7.11
C PHE A 14 16.85 1.00 8.41
N ILE A 15 17.84 1.47 9.17
CA ILE A 15 17.62 2.21 10.42
C ILE A 15 16.92 3.54 10.11
N LEU A 16 17.44 4.32 9.16
CA LEU A 16 16.85 5.61 8.80
C LEU A 16 15.43 5.47 8.27
N PHE A 17 15.21 4.46 7.41
CA PHE A 17 13.90 4.20 6.82
C PHE A 17 12.89 3.71 7.86
N GLY A 18 13.31 2.79 8.74
CA GLY A 18 12.49 2.29 9.83
C GLY A 18 12.13 3.37 10.84
N ALA A 19 13.10 4.19 11.25
CA ALA A 19 12.86 5.33 12.14
C ALA A 19 11.89 6.35 11.50
N GLY A 20 12.10 6.70 10.23
CA GLY A 20 11.19 7.59 9.49
C GLY A 20 9.78 7.03 9.38
N PHE A 21 9.64 5.73 9.10
CA PHE A 21 8.34 5.06 9.07
C PHE A 21 7.62 5.16 10.42
N ILE A 22 8.32 4.89 11.53
CA ILE A 22 7.76 5.01 12.89
C ILE A 22 7.38 6.46 13.20
N THR A 23 8.21 7.44 12.83
CA THR A 23 7.89 8.85 13.02
C THR A 23 6.60 9.23 12.31
N ILE A 24 6.43 8.86 11.04
CA ILE A 24 5.21 9.14 10.29
C ILE A 24 4.00 8.43 10.92
N PHE A 25 4.17 7.19 11.37
CA PHE A 25 3.11 6.47 12.07
C PHE A 25 2.69 7.18 13.37
N ILE A 26 3.63 7.71 14.15
CA ILE A 26 3.34 8.52 15.35
C ILE A 26 2.63 9.84 14.96
N MET A 27 3.03 10.47 13.86
CA MET A 27 2.33 11.65 13.34
C MET A 27 0.89 11.32 12.92
N ALA A 28 0.64 10.13 12.36
CA ALA A 28 -0.70 9.65 12.04
C ALA A 28 -1.52 9.40 13.32
N LEU A 29 -0.94 8.71 14.32
CA LEU A 29 -1.53 8.50 15.64
C LEU A 29 -1.94 9.81 16.32
N THR A 30 -1.11 10.83 16.20
CA THR A 30 -1.35 12.15 16.79
C THR A 30 -2.19 13.07 15.90
N ASN A 31 -2.74 12.56 14.79
CA ASN A 31 -3.53 13.28 13.80
C ASN A 31 -2.85 14.58 13.31
N LYS A 32 -1.52 14.56 13.15
CA LYS A 32 -0.73 15.68 12.61
C LYS A 32 -0.67 15.66 11.08
N VAL A 33 -0.75 14.46 10.49
CA VAL A 33 -0.73 14.22 9.04
C VAL A 33 -1.92 13.37 8.64
N VAL A 34 -2.43 13.61 7.44
CA VAL A 34 -3.44 12.75 6.82
C VAL A 34 -2.71 11.63 6.08
N VAL A 35 -2.80 10.41 6.59
CA VAL A 35 -2.24 9.24 5.91
C VAL A 35 -3.19 8.70 4.86
N PHE A 36 -4.45 8.39 5.15
CA PHE A 36 -5.46 8.14 4.13
C PHE A 36 -6.69 8.96 4.48
N GLU A 37 -7.25 9.65 3.48
CA GLU A 37 -8.44 10.49 3.69
C GLU A 37 -9.62 9.60 4.13
N ASP A 38 -9.82 8.50 3.40
CA ASP A 38 -10.84 7.49 3.65
C ASP A 38 -10.38 6.11 3.14
N GLY A 39 -11.28 5.11 3.19
CA GLY A 39 -11.00 3.77 2.66
C GLY A 39 -10.82 3.72 1.14
N GLY A 40 -11.44 4.63 0.38
CA GLY A 40 -11.26 4.73 -1.06
C GLY A 40 -9.85 5.21 -1.43
N ASP A 41 -9.31 6.17 -0.69
CA ASP A 41 -7.93 6.66 -0.82
C ASP A 41 -6.89 5.55 -0.52
N LEU A 42 -7.17 4.69 0.48
CA LEU A 42 -6.40 3.47 0.71
C LEU A 42 -6.48 2.51 -0.49
N MET A 43 -7.68 2.24 -1.02
CA MET A 43 -7.86 1.33 -2.16
C MET A 43 -7.17 1.84 -3.42
N ILE A 44 -7.17 3.15 -3.67
CA ILE A 44 -6.42 3.77 -4.78
C ILE A 44 -4.93 3.46 -4.64
N THR A 45 -4.37 3.62 -3.45
CA THR A 45 -2.95 3.33 -3.20
C THR A 45 -2.64 1.84 -3.31
N LEU A 46 -3.50 0.97 -2.77
CA LEU A 46 -3.40 -0.48 -2.96
C LEU A 46 -3.45 -0.87 -4.44
N GLY A 47 -4.20 -0.11 -5.26
CA GLY A 47 -4.27 -0.28 -6.70
C GLY A 47 -2.92 -0.20 -7.42
N ILE A 48 -1.93 0.51 -6.87
CA ILE A 48 -0.55 0.53 -7.41
C ILE A 48 0.05 -0.88 -7.44
N ILE A 49 -0.32 -1.72 -6.46
CA ILE A 49 0.22 -3.08 -6.30
C ILE A 49 -0.76 -4.11 -6.88
N ILE A 50 -2.05 -3.94 -6.64
CA ILE A 50 -3.10 -4.88 -7.05
C ILE A 50 -3.31 -4.85 -8.58
N ALA A 51 -3.31 -3.67 -9.21
CA ALA A 51 -3.54 -3.56 -10.65
C ALA A 51 -2.53 -4.36 -11.48
N PRO A 52 -1.20 -4.25 -11.30
CA PRO A 52 -0.27 -5.06 -12.06
C PRO A 52 -0.39 -6.56 -11.79
N ILE A 53 -0.75 -6.98 -10.57
CA ILE A 53 -1.00 -8.39 -10.25
C ILE A 53 -2.21 -8.91 -11.02
N ILE A 54 -3.34 -8.20 -10.99
CA ILE A 54 -4.56 -8.59 -11.72
C ILE A 54 -4.29 -8.57 -13.23
N GLY A 55 -3.63 -7.53 -13.73
CA GLY A 55 -3.25 -7.44 -15.14
C GLY A 55 -2.41 -8.62 -15.59
N PHE A 56 -1.38 -8.98 -14.83
CA PHE A 56 -0.55 -10.15 -15.10
C PHE A 56 -1.37 -11.44 -15.11
N LEU A 57 -2.26 -11.65 -14.13
CA LEU A 57 -3.12 -12.84 -14.09
C LEU A 57 -4.03 -12.90 -15.32
N CYS A 58 -4.68 -11.79 -15.68
CA CYS A 58 -5.53 -11.73 -16.88
C CYS A 58 -4.74 -12.08 -18.14
N LEU A 59 -3.51 -11.57 -18.29
CA LEU A 59 -2.65 -11.91 -19.42
C LEU A 59 -2.26 -13.38 -19.44
N ALA A 60 -1.98 -13.98 -18.28
CA ALA A 60 -1.67 -15.41 -18.18
C ALA A 60 -2.86 -16.30 -18.60
N PHE A 61 -4.09 -15.86 -18.33
CA PHE A 61 -5.31 -16.54 -18.80
C PHE A 61 -5.57 -16.35 -20.31
N LEU A 62 -4.99 -15.32 -20.93
CA LEU A 62 -5.12 -15.05 -22.36
C LEU A 62 -4.01 -15.71 -23.19
N GLU A 63 -3.01 -16.29 -22.54
CA GLU A 63 -1.95 -17.02 -23.20
C GLU A 63 -2.50 -18.29 -23.89
N PRO A 64 -2.20 -18.51 -25.18
CA PRO A 64 -2.65 -19.71 -25.88
C PRO A 64 -1.98 -20.95 -25.28
N SER A 65 -2.68 -22.09 -25.29
CA SER A 65 -2.18 -23.36 -24.73
C SER A 65 -0.91 -23.90 -25.41
N ALA A 66 -0.66 -23.50 -26.66
CA ALA A 66 0.57 -23.78 -27.40
C ALA A 66 1.11 -22.45 -27.97
N PRO A 67 1.84 -21.65 -27.16
CA PRO A 67 2.37 -20.38 -27.61
C PRO A 67 3.50 -20.62 -28.61
N PRO A 68 3.55 -19.88 -29.73
CA PRO A 68 4.71 -19.91 -30.62
C PRO A 68 5.97 -19.41 -29.87
N PRO A 69 7.18 -19.79 -30.31
CA PRO A 69 8.43 -19.47 -29.61
C PRO A 69 8.69 -17.97 -29.38
N ASP A 70 8.07 -17.12 -30.19
CA ASP A 70 8.19 -15.66 -30.19
C ASP A 70 6.95 -14.96 -29.61
N TYR A 71 6.06 -15.69 -28.92
CA TYR A 71 4.87 -15.12 -28.31
C TYR A 71 5.23 -14.08 -27.23
N ASN A 72 4.68 -12.87 -27.36
CA ASN A 72 4.82 -11.83 -26.38
C ASN A 72 3.55 -11.73 -25.52
N MET A 73 3.63 -12.06 -24.23
CA MET A 73 2.50 -12.04 -23.30
C MET A 73 1.77 -10.68 -23.24
N LEU A 74 2.46 -9.56 -23.47
CA LEU A 74 1.87 -8.22 -23.40
C LEU A 74 1.14 -7.81 -24.70
N SER A 75 1.49 -8.43 -25.83
CA SER A 75 1.08 -7.95 -27.16
C SER A 75 0.72 -9.03 -28.18
N GLY A 76 0.73 -10.31 -27.78
CA GLY A 76 0.52 -11.47 -28.67
C GLY A 76 -0.93 -11.66 -29.13
N SER A 77 -1.87 -10.86 -28.62
CA SER A 77 -3.24 -10.78 -29.11
C SER A 77 -3.83 -9.39 -28.89
N THR A 78 -4.88 -9.03 -29.62
CA THR A 78 -5.63 -7.78 -29.40
C THR A 78 -6.12 -7.66 -27.95
N ALA A 79 -6.63 -8.76 -27.38
CA ALA A 79 -7.07 -8.79 -25.99
C ALA A 79 -5.90 -8.53 -25.02
N ALA A 80 -4.73 -9.12 -25.25
CA ALA A 80 -3.53 -8.90 -24.44
C ALA A 80 -3.06 -7.43 -24.48
N ILE A 81 -3.11 -6.80 -25.65
CA ILE A 81 -2.81 -5.36 -25.81
C ILE A 81 -3.78 -4.52 -24.98
N PHE A 82 -5.09 -4.80 -25.06
CA PHE A 82 -6.10 -4.07 -24.28
C PHE A 82 -5.90 -4.24 -22.77
N VAL A 83 -5.66 -5.47 -22.30
CA VAL A 83 -5.41 -5.75 -20.87
C VAL A 83 -4.14 -5.04 -20.41
N SER A 84 -3.05 -5.10 -21.18
CA SER A 84 -1.80 -4.41 -20.86
C SER A 84 -1.99 -2.90 -20.78
N ALA A 85 -2.69 -2.30 -21.76
CA ALA A 85 -2.96 -0.87 -21.79
C ALA A 85 -3.79 -0.42 -20.57
N ILE A 86 -4.90 -1.12 -20.27
CA ILE A 86 -5.74 -0.81 -19.10
C ILE A 86 -4.93 -0.96 -17.81
N THR A 87 -4.14 -2.03 -17.68
CA THR A 87 -3.29 -2.27 -16.49
C THR A 87 -2.32 -1.11 -16.26
N VAL A 88 -1.61 -0.67 -17.30
CA VAL A 88 -0.67 0.46 -17.22
C VAL A 88 -1.40 1.76 -16.89
N LEU A 89 -2.54 2.04 -17.54
CA LEU A 89 -3.33 3.23 -17.27
C LEU A 89 -3.87 3.26 -15.83
N THR A 90 -4.37 2.14 -15.33
CA THR A 90 -4.83 2.02 -13.94
C THR A 90 -3.67 2.19 -12.96
N PHE A 91 -2.51 1.58 -13.22
CA PHE A 91 -1.32 1.77 -12.39
C PHE A 91 -0.90 3.25 -12.33
N ILE A 92 -0.80 3.92 -13.48
CA ILE A 92 -0.43 5.34 -13.56
C ILE A 92 -1.47 6.19 -12.84
N PHE A 93 -2.75 5.94 -13.06
CA PHE A 93 -3.84 6.63 -12.37
C PHE A 93 -3.71 6.50 -10.85
N CYS A 94 -3.58 5.28 -10.34
CA CYS A 94 -3.40 5.01 -8.91
C CYS A 94 -2.16 5.72 -8.35
N PHE A 95 -1.03 5.63 -9.05
CA PHE A 95 0.22 6.26 -8.65
C PHE A 95 0.09 7.78 -8.56
N VAL A 96 -0.38 8.44 -9.63
CA VAL A 96 -0.57 9.89 -9.65
C VAL A 96 -1.60 10.33 -8.62
N LYS A 97 -2.70 9.58 -8.46
CA LYS A 97 -3.76 9.91 -7.52
C LYS A 97 -3.30 9.80 -6.07
N THR A 98 -2.48 8.81 -5.72
CA THR A 98 -1.86 8.70 -4.39
C THR A 98 -0.99 9.92 -4.05
N PHE A 99 -0.12 10.36 -4.96
CA PHE A 99 0.73 11.52 -4.73
C PHE A 99 -0.08 12.82 -4.66
N THR A 100 -1.01 13.03 -5.59
CA THR A 100 -1.83 14.25 -5.62
C THR A 100 -2.72 14.37 -4.39
N ASN A 101 -3.36 13.28 -3.95
CA ASN A 101 -4.15 13.28 -2.70
C ASN A 101 -3.26 13.59 -1.48
N SER A 102 -2.06 13.00 -1.43
CA SER A 102 -1.13 13.21 -0.29
C SER A 102 -0.65 14.66 -0.21
N ILE A 103 -0.33 15.27 -1.36
CA ILE A 103 0.07 16.68 -1.48
C ILE A 103 -1.09 17.61 -1.12
N ALA A 104 -2.30 17.30 -1.58
CA ALA A 104 -3.49 18.09 -1.26
C ALA A 104 -3.76 18.14 0.25
N SER A 105 -3.66 17.00 0.96
CA SER A 105 -4.00 16.94 2.39
C SER A 105 -2.87 17.41 3.34
N ASN A 106 -1.61 17.38 2.89
CA ASN A 106 -0.43 17.62 3.75
C ASN A 106 0.52 18.73 3.27
N GLY A 107 0.31 19.32 2.09
CA GLY A 107 1.26 20.23 1.44
C GLY A 107 2.35 19.48 0.66
N LEU A 108 3.17 20.19 -0.12
CA LEU A 108 4.09 19.58 -1.10
C LEU A 108 5.13 18.63 -0.47
N ALA A 109 5.97 19.14 0.44
CA ALA A 109 7.09 18.38 1.00
C ALA A 109 6.62 17.19 1.87
N MET A 110 5.70 17.45 2.80
CA MET A 110 5.12 16.38 3.63
C MET A 110 4.27 15.43 2.80
N GLY A 111 3.53 15.93 1.81
CA GLY A 111 2.70 15.10 0.92
C GLY A 111 3.50 14.08 0.13
N ILE A 112 4.67 14.44 -0.42
CA ILE A 112 5.57 13.48 -1.09
C ILE A 112 6.04 12.41 -0.10
N THR A 113 6.43 12.82 1.11
CA THR A 113 6.90 11.91 2.16
C THR A 113 5.78 10.93 2.58
N ILE A 114 4.56 11.44 2.75
CA ILE A 114 3.38 10.63 3.07
C ILE A 114 3.01 9.71 1.91
N ALA A 115 3.10 10.14 0.65
CA ALA A 115 2.82 9.29 -0.50
C ALA A 115 3.75 8.06 -0.53
N ILE A 116 5.04 8.24 -0.27
CA ILE A 116 6.01 7.14 -0.15
C ILE A 116 5.61 6.21 1.01
N PHE A 117 5.29 6.78 2.17
CA PHE A 117 4.80 6.02 3.33
C PHE A 117 3.53 5.21 3.03
N ARG A 118 2.57 5.79 2.31
CA ARG A 118 1.33 5.12 1.86
C ARG A 118 1.66 3.89 1.02
N ILE A 119 2.56 4.01 0.04
CA ILE A 119 2.97 2.89 -0.81
C ILE A 119 3.59 1.76 0.02
N ILE A 120 4.54 2.09 0.91
CA ILE A 120 5.21 1.10 1.77
C ILE A 120 4.21 0.43 2.71
N SER A 121 3.36 1.21 3.37
CA SER A 121 2.32 0.66 4.25
C SER A 121 1.32 -0.20 3.50
N SER A 122 0.98 0.14 2.25
CA SER A 122 0.17 -0.73 1.37
C SER A 122 0.85 -2.06 1.06
N PHE A 123 2.17 -2.10 0.83
CA PHE A 123 2.90 -3.37 0.72
C PHE A 123 2.82 -4.18 2.02
N ILE A 124 3.04 -3.54 3.17
CA ILE A 124 2.94 -4.20 4.49
C ILE A 124 1.54 -4.77 4.71
N ILE A 125 0.49 -4.01 4.37
CA ILE A 125 -0.92 -4.42 4.44
C ILE A 125 -1.15 -5.68 3.59
N ILE A 126 -0.70 -5.69 2.32
CA ILE A 126 -0.87 -6.85 1.43
C ILE A 126 -0.12 -8.06 1.97
N PHE A 127 1.14 -7.92 2.38
CA PHE A 127 1.91 -9.05 2.92
C PHE A 127 1.33 -9.56 4.24
N ALA A 128 0.82 -8.68 5.10
CA ALA A 128 0.13 -9.08 6.32
C ALA A 128 -1.14 -9.88 6.01
N LEU A 129 -1.92 -9.48 5.00
CA LEU A 129 -3.12 -10.20 4.57
C LEU A 129 -2.77 -11.55 3.93
N LEU A 130 -1.73 -11.64 3.10
CA LEU A 130 -1.25 -12.90 2.54
C LEU A 130 -0.74 -13.85 3.64
N GLY A 131 0.03 -13.34 4.59
CA GLY A 131 0.49 -14.10 5.76
C GLY A 131 -0.68 -14.58 6.62
N PHE A 132 -1.71 -13.74 6.80
CA PHE A 132 -2.94 -14.10 7.49
C PHE A 132 -3.67 -15.25 6.77
N ILE A 133 -3.89 -15.15 5.45
CA ILE A 133 -4.55 -16.19 4.65
C ILE A 133 -3.75 -17.49 4.71
N ASN A 134 -2.43 -17.44 4.47
CA ASN A 134 -1.57 -18.62 4.55
C ASN A 134 -1.65 -19.31 5.91
N ARG A 135 -1.68 -18.52 6.99
CA ARG A 135 -1.89 -19.03 8.34
C ARG A 135 -3.27 -19.69 8.47
N LEU A 136 -4.33 -19.17 7.87
CA LEU A 136 -5.65 -19.82 7.96
C LEU A 136 -5.76 -21.13 7.17
N THR A 137 -4.99 -21.28 6.09
CA THR A 137 -5.02 -22.48 5.23
C THR A 137 -4.10 -23.63 5.71
N GLU A 138 -3.30 -23.42 6.76
CA GLU A 138 -2.46 -24.50 7.33
C GLU A 138 -3.32 -25.62 7.95
N ASN A 139 -3.27 -26.82 7.37
CA ASN A 139 -4.09 -28.00 7.70
C ASN A 139 -3.95 -28.54 9.14
N ASN A 140 -2.92 -28.14 9.90
CA ASN A 140 -2.56 -28.73 11.20
C ASN A 140 -2.95 -27.85 12.41
N LYS A 141 -4.06 -27.11 12.34
CA LYS A 141 -4.46 -26.18 13.41
C LYS A 141 -5.66 -26.64 14.20
N SER A 142 -5.51 -26.59 15.52
CA SER A 142 -6.65 -26.58 16.44
C SER A 142 -7.54 -25.37 16.13
N LEU A 143 -8.84 -25.61 15.99
CA LEU A 143 -9.86 -24.58 15.74
C LEU A 143 -9.76 -23.42 16.75
N GLY A 144 -9.47 -23.73 18.03
CA GLY A 144 -9.31 -22.71 19.07
C GLY A 144 -8.15 -21.75 18.78
N ASN A 145 -7.00 -22.27 18.36
CA ASN A 145 -5.83 -21.45 18.03
C ASN A 145 -6.07 -20.59 16.78
N ALA A 146 -6.81 -21.11 15.79
CA ALA A 146 -7.19 -20.36 14.61
C ALA A 146 -8.11 -19.17 14.96
N ILE A 147 -9.14 -19.40 15.79
CA ILE A 147 -10.08 -18.35 16.23
C ILE A 147 -9.35 -17.25 17.01
N ILE A 148 -8.48 -17.62 17.96
CA ILE A 148 -7.70 -16.64 18.74
C ILE A 148 -6.83 -15.79 17.82
N PHE A 149 -6.14 -16.43 16.87
CA PHE A 149 -5.33 -15.71 15.89
C PHE A 149 -6.16 -14.74 15.04
N ILE A 150 -7.33 -15.15 14.56
CA ILE A 150 -8.24 -14.28 13.81
C ILE A 150 -8.63 -13.05 14.64
N ILE A 151 -9.04 -13.25 15.89
CA ILE A 151 -9.46 -12.15 16.77
C ILE A 151 -8.31 -11.17 17.00
N ILE A 152 -7.12 -11.67 17.38
CA ILE A 152 -5.96 -10.83 17.67
C ILE A 152 -5.52 -10.07 16.41
N PHE A 153 -5.40 -10.79 15.28
CA PHE A 153 -4.97 -10.18 14.02
C PHE A 153 -5.96 -9.11 13.57
N THR A 154 -7.25 -9.41 13.52
CA THR A 154 -8.27 -8.44 13.09
C THR A 154 -8.38 -7.24 14.03
N ALA A 155 -8.21 -7.43 15.34
CA ALA A 155 -8.21 -6.34 16.31
C ALA A 155 -7.02 -5.39 16.11
N ILE A 156 -5.80 -5.94 16.07
CA ILE A 156 -4.57 -5.13 15.89
C ILE A 156 -4.58 -4.48 14.51
N PHE A 157 -4.84 -5.26 13.47
CA PHE A 157 -4.82 -4.77 12.08
C PHE A 157 -5.92 -3.74 11.84
N GLY A 158 -7.13 -3.98 12.35
CA GLY A 158 -8.23 -3.02 12.28
C GLY A 158 -7.92 -1.72 13.02
N TRP A 159 -7.23 -1.79 14.17
CA TRP A 159 -6.75 -0.60 14.86
C TRP A 159 -5.71 0.16 14.03
N VAL A 160 -4.70 -0.53 13.48
CA VAL A 160 -3.69 0.09 12.61
C VAL A 160 -4.37 0.77 11.42
N LEU A 161 -5.30 0.11 10.73
CA LEU A 161 -6.03 0.71 9.62
C LEU A 161 -6.83 1.95 10.05
N LYS A 162 -7.45 1.96 11.23
CA LYS A 162 -8.14 3.16 11.77
C LYS A 162 -7.20 4.31 12.15
N VAL A 163 -5.92 4.01 12.40
CA VAL A 163 -4.87 5.02 12.62
C VAL A 163 -4.40 5.58 11.28
N LEU A 164 -4.26 4.73 10.26
CA LEU A 164 -3.84 5.15 8.93
C LEU A 164 -4.96 5.89 8.17
N ILE A 165 -6.21 5.46 8.30
CA ILE A 165 -7.37 6.15 7.73
C ILE A 165 -7.84 7.20 8.74
N ASN A 166 -7.37 8.43 8.57
CA ASN A 166 -7.49 9.47 9.58
C ASN A 166 -7.86 10.86 9.03
N GLY A 167 -8.22 11.02 7.76
CA GLY A 167 -8.57 12.32 7.15
C GLY A 167 -9.56 13.13 7.99
N GLU A 168 -10.69 12.52 8.34
CA GLU A 168 -11.73 13.17 9.16
C GLU A 168 -11.23 13.58 10.55
N LYS A 169 -10.38 12.75 11.20
CA LYS A 169 -9.82 13.07 12.53
C LYS A 169 -8.87 14.26 12.48
N VAL A 170 -8.05 14.33 11.43
CA VAL A 170 -7.13 15.45 11.22
C VAL A 170 -7.90 16.72 10.90
N ALA A 171 -8.94 16.65 10.05
CA ALA A 171 -9.79 17.78 9.73
C ALA A 171 -10.47 18.37 10.98
N ARG A 172 -11.07 17.52 11.84
CA ARG A 172 -11.64 17.96 13.12
C ARG A 172 -10.62 18.68 14.00
N LYS A 173 -9.45 18.07 14.20
CA LYS A 173 -8.39 18.65 15.03
C LYS A 173 -7.94 20.03 14.52
N ARG A 174 -7.82 20.20 13.21
CA ARG A 174 -7.45 21.50 12.60
C ARG A 174 -8.50 22.57 12.87
N ILE A 175 -9.78 22.21 12.85
CA ILE A 175 -10.89 23.13 13.17
C ILE A 175 -10.85 23.53 14.64
N GLU A 176 -10.70 22.56 15.55
CA GLU A 176 -10.61 22.79 17.00
C GLU A 176 -9.46 23.75 17.34
N THR A 177 -8.26 23.50 16.80
CA THR A 177 -7.09 24.37 17.01
C THR A 177 -7.29 25.79 16.44
N ALA A 178 -8.02 25.93 15.33
CA ALA A 178 -8.32 27.25 14.77
C ALA A 178 -9.33 28.05 15.61
N GLN A 179 -10.30 27.37 16.23
CA GLN A 179 -11.25 27.98 17.15
C GLN A 179 -10.59 28.44 18.45
N GLU A 180 -9.66 27.66 19.00
CA GLU A 180 -8.90 28.04 20.21
C GLU A 180 -7.94 29.22 19.97
N ALA A 181 -7.51 29.44 18.73
CA ALA A 181 -6.60 30.52 18.35
C ALA A 181 -7.30 31.83 17.95
N SER A 182 -8.64 31.83 17.86
CA SER A 182 -9.47 33.00 17.49
C SER A 182 -10.02 33.69 18.73
#